data_AF-A0A7S4CH43-F1
#
_entry.id   AF-A0A7S4CH43-F1
#
_cell.length_a   1.000
_cell.length_b   1.000
_cell.length_c   1.000
_cell.angle_alpha   90.00
_cell.angle_beta   90.00
_cell.angle_gamma   90.00
#
_symmetry.space_group_name_H-M   'P 1'
#
loop_
_entity.id
_entity.type
_entity.pdbx_description
1 polymer ?
#
loop_
_entity_poly.entity_id
_entity_poly.type
_entity_poly.pdbx_seq_one_letter_code
_entity_poly.pdbx_strand_id
1 'polypeptide(L)'
;ADLIGRLEPCLVEAEQQTAPVLICSHTSVLQVIYAYYRQVPIEQAMRIKIEPHTVYELTPLMGGMWNVAVLKLHAGAAGPVLTEVSSPATPTVPGYYAWSGESLGDA
;
A
#
# COMPACT_ATOMS: atom_id res chain seq x y z
N ALA A 1 -18.53 1.46 9.41
CA ALA A 1 -18.31 1.50 10.87
C ALA A 1 -18.04 0.10 11.42
N ASP A 2 -18.99 -0.84 11.36
CA ASP A 2 -18.85 -2.18 11.96
C ASP A 2 -17.61 -2.97 11.51
N LEU A 3 -17.35 -3.05 10.19
CA LEU A 3 -16.21 -3.80 9.66
C LEU A 3 -14.85 -3.27 10.15
N ILE A 4 -14.73 -1.96 10.34
CA ILE A 4 -13.46 -1.30 10.71
C ILE A 4 -13.14 -1.58 12.16
N GLY A 5 -14.11 -1.42 13.06
CA GLY A 5 -13.90 -1.69 14.48
C GLY A 5 -13.52 -3.15 14.74
N ARG A 6 -13.95 -4.07 13.88
CA ARG A 6 -13.57 -5.49 13.95
C ARG A 6 -12.20 -5.79 13.33
N LEU A 7 -11.71 -4.98 12.40
CA LEU A 7 -10.42 -5.17 11.73
C LEU A 7 -9.28 -4.39 12.38
N GLU A 8 -9.56 -3.42 13.24
CA GLU A 8 -8.58 -2.67 14.01
C GLU A 8 -7.52 -3.57 14.69
N PRO A 9 -7.88 -4.62 15.47
CA PRO A 9 -6.86 -5.48 16.08
C PRO A 9 -5.99 -6.21 15.04
N CYS A 10 -6.57 -6.66 13.93
CA CYS A 10 -5.81 -7.33 12.87
C CYS A 10 -4.84 -6.37 12.15
N LEU A 11 -5.21 -5.10 11.98
CA LEU A 11 -4.32 -4.09 11.41
C LEU A 11 -3.15 -3.77 12.34
N VAL A 12 -3.44 -3.60 13.64
CA VAL A 12 -2.41 -3.37 14.65
C VAL A 12 -1.43 -4.55 14.73
N GLU A 13 -1.94 -5.78 14.69
CA GLU A 13 -1.09 -6.98 14.66
C GLU A 13 -0.22 -7.04 13.40
N ALA A 14 -0.78 -6.69 12.23
CA ALA A 14 -0.04 -6.68 10.97
C ALA A 14 1.10 -5.65 10.96
N GLU A 15 0.87 -4.45 11.49
CA GLU A 15 1.90 -3.39 11.63
C GLU A 15 2.99 -3.75 12.64
N GLN A 16 2.66 -4.55 13.66
CA GLN A 16 3.64 -5.02 14.65
C GLN A 16 4.49 -6.20 14.17
N GLN A 17 4.12 -6.87 13.07
CA GLN A 17 4.92 -7.95 12.53
C GLN A 17 6.21 -7.44 11.89
N THR A 18 7.33 -8.05 12.26
CA THR A 18 8.64 -7.79 11.65
C THR A 18 8.92 -8.67 10.43
N ALA A 19 8.16 -9.75 10.27
CA ALA A 19 8.23 -10.65 9.13
C ALA A 19 7.17 -10.27 8.07
N PRO A 20 7.39 -10.60 6.78
CA PRO A 20 6.39 -10.39 5.74
C PRO A 20 5.07 -11.10 6.07
N VAL A 21 3.95 -10.38 5.95
CA VAL A 21 2.60 -10.89 6.24
C VAL A 21 1.81 -11.05 4.95
N LEU A 22 1.18 -12.21 4.77
CA LEU A 22 0.22 -12.45 3.69
C LEU A 22 -1.21 -12.44 4.26
N ILE A 23 -2.03 -11.50 3.80
CA ILE A 23 -3.43 -11.39 4.21
C ILE A 23 -4.33 -11.93 3.11
N CYS A 24 -5.02 -13.04 3.38
CA CYS A 24 -6.01 -13.62 2.48
C CYS A 24 -7.40 -13.48 3.10
N SER A 25 -8.31 -12.80 2.41
CA SER A 25 -9.65 -12.51 2.93
C SER A 25 -10.63 -12.21 1.79
N HIS A 26 -11.89 -11.96 2.15
CA HIS A 26 -12.92 -11.52 1.22
C HIS A 26 -12.63 -10.11 0.67
N THR A 27 -13.16 -9.79 -0.51
CA THR A 27 -12.91 -8.52 -1.24
C THR A 27 -13.19 -7.28 -0.39
N SER A 28 -14.30 -7.25 0.36
CA SER A 28 -14.68 -6.12 1.21
C SER A 28 -13.72 -5.86 2.37
N VAL A 29 -13.11 -6.92 2.92
CA VAL A 29 -12.11 -6.82 3.98
C VAL A 29 -10.80 -6.28 3.39
N LEU A 30 -10.38 -6.83 2.26
CA LEU A 30 -9.18 -6.37 1.55
C LEU A 30 -9.29 -4.90 1.13
N GLN A 31 -10.47 -4.43 0.71
CA GLN A 31 -10.70 -3.02 0.36
C GLN A 31 -10.42 -2.07 1.53
N VAL A 32 -10.85 -2.43 2.74
CA VAL A 32 -10.64 -1.59 3.93
C VAL A 32 -9.19 -1.62 4.38
N ILE A 33 -8.57 -2.80 4.40
CA ILE A 33 -7.14 -2.94 4.73
C ILE A 33 -6.29 -2.18 3.72
N TYR A 34 -6.59 -2.30 2.43
CA TYR A 34 -5.89 -1.59 1.38
C TYR A 34 -6.08 -0.07 1.47
N ALA A 35 -7.29 0.40 1.80
CA ALA A 35 -7.55 1.82 2.02
C ALA A 35 -6.74 2.39 3.19
N TYR A 36 -6.57 1.61 4.26
CA TYR A 36 -5.74 1.97 5.42
C TYR A 36 -4.29 2.24 4.99
N TYR A 37 -3.64 1.28 4.33
CA TYR A 37 -2.26 1.44 3.87
C TYR A 37 -2.08 2.54 2.81
N ARG A 38 -3.12 2.80 1.99
CA ARG A 38 -3.12 3.87 0.99
C ARG A 38 -3.51 5.24 1.53
N GLN A 39 -3.81 5.35 2.82
CA GLN A 39 -4.28 6.59 3.46
C GLN A 39 -5.52 7.19 2.76
N VAL A 40 -6.38 6.32 2.22
CA VAL A 40 -7.61 6.71 1.54
C VAL A 40 -8.71 6.90 2.60
N PRO A 41 -9.53 7.96 2.51
CA PRO A 41 -10.65 8.14 3.44
C PRO A 41 -11.60 6.96 3.41
N ILE A 42 -12.09 6.59 4.58
CA ILE A 42 -12.84 5.35 4.80
C ILE A 42 -14.14 5.28 3.99
N GLU A 43 -14.74 6.43 3.70
CA GLU A 43 -15.94 6.56 2.88
C GLU A 43 -15.71 6.11 1.42
N GLN A 44 -14.44 6.12 0.99
CA GLN A 44 -14.02 5.72 -0.36
C GLN A 44 -13.43 4.31 -0.41
N ALA A 45 -13.17 3.66 0.74
CA ALA A 45 -12.56 2.34 0.80
C ALA A 45 -13.33 1.30 -0.04
N MET A 46 -14.67 1.31 0.06
CA MET A 46 -15.52 0.38 -0.67
C MET A 46 -15.58 0.62 -2.19
N ARG A 47 -15.12 1.80 -2.66
CA ARG A 47 -15.07 2.13 -4.09
C ARG A 47 -13.81 1.58 -4.77
N ILE A 48 -12.82 1.15 -3.99
CA ILE A 48 -11.57 0.61 -4.51
C ILE A 48 -11.85 -0.75 -5.16
N LYS A 49 -11.61 -0.87 -6.46
CA LYS A 49 -11.76 -2.15 -7.16
C LYS A 49 -10.53 -3.02 -6.92
N ILE A 50 -10.72 -4.13 -6.21
CA ILE A 50 -9.72 -5.18 -6.04
C ILE A 50 -10.05 -6.29 -7.04
N GLU A 51 -9.11 -6.59 -7.93
CA GLU A 51 -9.29 -7.66 -8.92
C GLU A 51 -9.06 -9.03 -8.27
N PRO A 52 -9.89 -10.04 -8.58
CA PRO A 52 -9.63 -11.39 -8.12
C PRO A 52 -8.33 -11.94 -8.74
N HIS A 53 -7.74 -12.94 -8.09
CA HIS A 53 -6.49 -13.58 -8.54
C HIS A 53 -5.31 -12.61 -8.74
N THR A 54 -5.34 -11.49 -8.03
CA THR A 54 -4.30 -10.46 -8.06
C THR A 54 -3.75 -10.29 -6.65
N VAL A 55 -2.44 -10.31 -6.52
CA VAL A 55 -1.71 -10.06 -5.29
C VAL A 55 -1.24 -8.61 -5.30
N TYR A 56 -1.50 -7.90 -4.22
CA TYR A 56 -1.04 -6.54 -4.00
C TYR A 56 0.08 -6.61 -2.98
N GLU A 57 1.31 -6.39 -3.43
CA GLU A 57 2.49 -6.32 -2.58
C GLU A 57 2.65 -4.88 -2.09
N LEU A 58 2.68 -4.72 -0.77
CA LEU A 58 2.79 -3.43 -0.08
C LEU A 58 4.17 -3.37 0.58
N THR A 59 5.03 -2.46 0.12
CA THR A 59 6.36 -2.26 0.70
C THR A 59 6.40 -0.92 1.44
N PRO A 60 6.79 -0.89 2.72
CA PRO A 60 6.88 0.35 3.47
C PRO A 60 7.99 1.24 2.89
N LEU A 61 7.68 2.51 2.69
CA LEU A 61 8.62 3.55 2.31
C LEU A 61 8.91 4.46 3.51
N MET A 62 10.05 5.15 3.44
CA MET A 62 10.38 6.22 4.38
C MET A 62 9.30 7.32 4.36
N GLY A 63 8.90 7.79 5.54
CA GLY A 63 7.83 8.80 5.69
C GLY A 63 6.41 8.26 5.82
N GLY A 64 6.23 6.96 6.09
CA GLY A 64 4.90 6.37 6.36
C GLY A 64 4.03 6.17 5.12
N MET A 65 4.64 6.25 3.94
CA MET A 65 4.02 5.90 2.66
C MET A 65 4.23 4.42 2.34
N TRP A 66 3.42 3.88 1.44
CA TRP A 66 3.51 2.50 0.99
C TRP A 66 3.66 2.44 -0.52
N ASN A 67 4.69 1.73 -1.00
CA ASN A 67 4.80 1.35 -2.39
C ASN A 67 3.84 0.18 -2.66
N VAL A 68 3.19 0.17 -3.83
CA VAL A 68 2.26 -0.90 -4.21
C VAL A 68 2.67 -1.49 -5.54
N ALA A 69 3.02 -2.78 -5.52
CA ALA A 69 3.20 -3.59 -6.72
C ALA A 69 1.99 -4.52 -6.91
N VAL A 70 1.51 -4.63 -8.15
CA VAL A 70 0.36 -5.45 -8.51
C VAL A 70 0.84 -6.66 -9.29
N LEU A 71 0.67 -7.85 -8.72
CA LEU A 71 1.12 -9.11 -9.28
C LEU A 71 -0.10 -9.94 -9.67
N LYS A 72 -0.31 -10.13 -10.98
CA LYS A 72 -1.39 -10.99 -11.47
C LYS A 72 -0.94 -12.45 -11.42
N LEU A 73 -1.69 -13.28 -10.71
CA LEU A 73 -1.42 -14.71 -10.62
C LEU A 73 -1.96 -15.37 -11.91
N HIS A 74 -1.16 -15.30 -12.97
CA HIS A 74 -1.30 -15.87 -14.31
C HIS A 74 -2.60 -16.65 -14.64
N ALA A 75 -3.31 -16.19 -15.68
CA ALA A 75 -3.88 -17.08 -16.67
C ALA A 75 -3.07 -16.89 -17.98
N GLY A 76 -1.96 -17.63 -18.11
CA GLY A 76 -1.08 -17.61 -19.30
C GLY A 76 0.14 -16.71 -19.17
N ALA A 77 1.29 -17.21 -19.61
CA ALA A 77 2.63 -16.67 -19.37
C ALA A 77 2.92 -15.31 -20.02
N ALA A 78 3.30 -14.33 -19.20
CA ALA A 78 4.29 -13.28 -19.47
C ALA A 78 4.69 -12.72 -18.09
N GLY A 79 5.99 -12.52 -17.85
CA GLY A 79 6.57 -12.25 -16.52
C GLY A 79 5.93 -11.08 -15.76
N PRO A 80 6.29 -10.88 -14.47
CA PRO A 80 5.67 -9.87 -13.62
C PRO A 80 5.80 -8.48 -14.26
N VAL A 81 4.71 -7.98 -14.81
CA VAL A 81 4.60 -6.58 -15.21
C VAL A 81 4.41 -5.79 -13.93
N LEU A 82 5.51 -5.32 -13.36
CA LEU A 82 5.51 -4.29 -12.33
C LEU A 82 4.92 -3.03 -12.95
N THR A 83 3.60 -2.89 -12.87
CA THR A 83 2.94 -1.65 -13.24
C THR A 83 3.20 -0.70 -12.08
N GLU A 84 4.27 0.11 -12.18
CA GLU A 84 4.50 1.20 -11.25
C GLU A 84 3.25 2.08 -11.26
N VAL A 85 2.49 2.03 -10.16
CA VAL A 85 1.37 2.95 -9.99
C VAL A 85 2.01 4.31 -9.70
N SER A 86 2.06 5.18 -10.71
CA SER A 86 2.59 6.54 -10.52
C SER A 86 1.80 7.18 -9.39
N SER A 87 2.47 7.53 -8.29
CA SER A 87 1.86 8.29 -7.21
C SER A 87 1.21 9.55 -7.78
N PRO A 88 -0.03 9.91 -7.37
CA PRO A 88 -0.54 11.24 -7.68
C PRO A 88 0.41 12.27 -7.07
N ALA A 89 0.68 13.33 -7.84
CA ALA A 89 1.58 14.41 -7.51
C ALA A 89 1.36 14.92 -6.07
N THR A 90 2.46 15.00 -5.31
CA THR A 90 2.50 15.67 -4.02
C THR A 90 1.94 17.09 -4.17
N PRO A 91 0.89 17.50 -3.42
CA PRO A 91 0.60 18.91 -3.30
C PRO A 91 1.79 19.56 -2.59
N THR A 92 2.50 20.46 -3.26
CA THR A 92 3.55 21.29 -2.67
C THR A 92 2.96 22.09 -1.51
N VAL A 93 3.05 21.56 -0.29
CA VAL A 93 2.79 22.33 0.93
C VAL A 93 4.01 23.21 1.16
N PRO A 94 3.88 24.54 1.24
CA PRO A 94 5.02 25.40 1.54
C PRO A 94 5.48 25.13 2.98
N GLY A 95 6.67 24.57 3.16
CA GLY A 95 7.31 24.51 4.49
C GLY A 95 8.02 23.20 4.87
N TYR A 96 8.00 22.15 4.06
CA TYR A 96 8.83 20.96 4.29
C TYR A 96 9.95 20.87 3.27
N TYR A 97 11.20 20.93 3.76
CA TYR A 97 12.39 20.86 2.93
C TYR A 97 12.55 19.45 2.35
N ALA A 98 12.62 19.35 1.03
CA ALA A 98 13.09 18.15 0.35
C ALA A 98 14.60 18.00 0.64
N TRP A 99 14.99 16.95 1.35
CA TRP A 99 16.40 16.62 1.54
C TRP A 99 16.94 16.06 0.21
N SER A 100 17.57 16.93 -0.57
CA SER A 100 18.37 16.53 -1.73
C SER A 100 19.69 15.98 -1.22
N GLY A 101 19.86 14.65 -1.31
CA GLY A 101 21.10 13.98 -0.93
C GLY A 101 22.28 14.57 -1.68
N GLU A 102 23.13 15.30 -0.97
CA GLU A 102 24.47 15.65 -1.42
C GLU A 102 25.40 14.52 -1.01
N SER A 103 26.03 13.93 -2.03
CA SER A 103 27.09 12.93 -1.97
C SER A 103 28.27 13.42 -1.12
N LEU A 104 28.56 12.74 -0.01
CA LEU A 104 29.89 12.83 0.61
C LEU A 104 30.90 12.14 -0.31
N GLY A 105 31.51 12.94 -1.17
CA GLY A 105 32.77 12.63 -1.82
C GLY A 105 33.95 12.78 -0.85
N ASP A 106 35.00 12.05 -1.16
CA ASP A 106 36.26 11.90 -0.45
C ASP A 106 36.95 13.20 -0.03
N ALA A 107 37.45 13.24 1.21
CA ALA A 107 38.79 13.73 1.63
C ALA A 107 38.93 13.71 3.17
#